data_AF-A0A2V5M2F3-F1
#
_entry.id   AF-A0A2V5M2F3-F1
#
_cell.length_a   1.000
_cell.length_b   1.000
_cell.length_c   1.000
_cell.angle_alpha   90.00
_cell.angle_beta   90.00
_cell.angle_gamma   90.00
#
_symmetry.space_group_name_H-M   'P 1'
#
loop_
_entity.id
_entity.type
_entity.pdbx_description
1 polymer ?
#
loop_
_entity_poly.entity_id
_entity_poly.type
_entity_poly.pdbx_seq_one_letter_code
_entity_poly.pdbx_strand_id
1 'polypeptide(L)'
;MKTLLIYLMAVWLCEISMRAQDPSPSSAPSPDASEIPKNYEIDDEENRLISPDEKYAVLFPVRNEASDEENGPPYPPNLLVRLKPYTVLAKVRQPGLPIGWRDKLLAEWNGNTVVAIYVESKWGIADLSVYEIDNDKLKRAHPIFTEARKYFDRDFHQRFLKKHPKEYDHYTFVGMEEVSDFEFKGRQVVVNLYAENKPNVAPGPIWSAELLGLWNFDTGKFDKVDFKPGEISIRKPEE
;
A
#
# COMPACT_ATOMS: atom_id res chain seq x y z
N MET A 1 -73.55 -38.47 -12.77
CA MET A 1 -74.08 -39.39 -11.73
C MET A 1 -73.18 -40.59 -11.63
N LYS A 2 -72.82 -40.99 -10.38
CA LYS A 2 -72.18 -42.24 -9.96
C LYS A 2 -70.66 -42.35 -10.25
N THR A 3 -69.80 -41.99 -9.28
CA THR A 3 -69.20 -42.79 -8.17
C THR A 3 -67.79 -43.28 -8.57
N LEU A 4 -66.75 -43.29 -7.73
CA LEU A 4 -66.69 -43.64 -6.31
C LEU A 4 -65.36 -43.14 -5.68
N LEU A 5 -65.48 -42.62 -4.46
CA LEU A 5 -64.41 -42.42 -3.45
C LEU A 5 -63.64 -43.72 -3.17
N ILE A 6 -62.31 -43.63 -2.98
CA ILE A 6 -61.59 -44.43 -1.98
C ILE A 6 -60.56 -43.54 -1.24
N TYR A 7 -60.71 -43.55 0.09
CA TYR A 7 -59.91 -42.94 1.16
C TYR A 7 -58.70 -43.83 1.52
N LEU A 8 -57.61 -43.26 2.03
CA LEU A 8 -56.87 -43.64 3.27
C LEU A 8 -55.47 -42.97 3.24
N MET A 9 -55.20 -41.97 4.08
CA MET A 9 -54.67 -42.04 5.46
C MET A 9 -53.15 -42.21 5.55
N ALA A 10 -52.58 -41.18 6.20
CA ALA A 10 -51.21 -40.95 6.59
C ALA A 10 -50.48 -42.15 7.21
N VAL A 11 -49.21 -42.31 6.82
CA VAL A 11 -48.17 -42.85 7.70
C VAL A 11 -47.10 -41.78 7.85
N TRP A 12 -46.96 -41.38 9.10
CA TRP A 12 -45.99 -40.48 9.66
C TRP A 12 -44.61 -41.16 9.64
N LEU A 13 -43.64 -40.57 8.94
CA LEU A 13 -42.23 -40.94 9.07
C LEU A 13 -41.46 -39.69 9.48
N CYS A 14 -40.84 -39.79 10.67
CA CYS A 14 -39.90 -38.83 11.22
C CYS A 14 -38.72 -38.66 10.27
N GLU A 15 -38.66 -37.56 9.53
CA GLU A 15 -37.38 -37.09 9.02
C GLU A 15 -36.68 -36.28 10.11
N ILE A 16 -35.63 -36.88 10.63
CA ILE A 16 -34.63 -36.24 11.46
C ILE A 16 -33.99 -35.16 10.57
N SER A 17 -34.34 -33.89 10.80
CA SER A 17 -33.59 -32.77 10.26
C SER A 17 -32.17 -32.83 10.84
N MET A 18 -31.25 -33.46 10.12
CA MET A 18 -29.83 -33.19 10.28
C MET A 18 -29.64 -31.72 9.92
N ARG A 19 -29.58 -30.88 10.96
CA ARG A 19 -29.10 -29.51 10.86
C ARG A 19 -27.61 -29.64 10.52
N ALA A 20 -27.28 -29.63 9.24
CA ALA A 20 -25.92 -29.39 8.80
C ALA A 20 -25.51 -28.03 9.39
N GLN A 21 -24.58 -28.07 10.34
CA GLN A 21 -23.83 -26.88 10.73
C GLN A 21 -23.13 -26.39 9.46
N ASP A 22 -23.49 -25.21 8.99
CA ASP A 22 -22.65 -24.47 8.06
C ASP A 22 -21.23 -24.46 8.66
N PRO A 23 -20.19 -24.91 7.92
CA PRO A 23 -18.84 -24.80 8.44
C PRO A 23 -18.54 -23.32 8.66
N SER A 24 -18.15 -22.98 9.89
CA SER A 24 -17.52 -21.71 10.23
C SER A 24 -16.51 -21.32 9.15
N PRO A 25 -16.31 -20.02 8.86
CA PRO A 25 -15.26 -19.60 7.95
C PRO A 25 -13.93 -20.17 8.47
N SER A 26 -13.43 -21.19 7.78
CA SER A 26 -12.09 -21.72 8.02
C SER A 26 -11.16 -20.60 7.64
N SER A 27 -10.51 -19.99 8.63
CA SER A 27 -9.31 -19.19 8.41
C SER A 27 -8.40 -19.99 7.48
N ALA A 28 -8.02 -19.40 6.36
CA ALA A 28 -7.03 -19.97 5.47
C ALA A 28 -5.77 -20.33 6.29
N PRO A 29 -5.08 -21.44 5.98
CA PRO A 29 -3.86 -21.80 6.69
C PRO A 29 -2.83 -20.68 6.46
N SER A 30 -2.50 -19.93 7.52
CA SER A 30 -1.38 -18.98 7.47
C SER A 30 -0.12 -19.72 7.01
N PRO A 31 0.73 -19.08 6.20
CA PRO A 31 1.94 -19.69 5.67
C PRO A 31 2.79 -20.26 6.82
N ASP A 32 3.36 -21.44 6.59
CA ASP A 32 4.19 -22.17 7.57
C ASP A 32 5.32 -21.27 8.09
N ALA A 33 5.10 -20.68 9.28
CA ALA A 33 5.94 -19.65 9.88
C ALA A 33 7.35 -20.15 10.25
N SER A 34 7.62 -21.45 10.12
CA SER A 34 8.90 -22.07 10.49
C SER A 34 10.07 -21.65 9.60
N GLU A 35 9.83 -21.17 8.37
CA GLU A 35 10.89 -20.72 7.44
C GLU A 35 11.16 -19.19 7.50
N ILE A 36 10.33 -18.41 8.19
CA ILE A 36 10.52 -16.96 8.33
C ILE A 36 11.62 -16.67 9.36
N PRO A 37 12.61 -15.79 9.10
CA PRO A 37 13.63 -15.47 10.09
C PRO A 37 13.02 -14.84 11.34
N LYS A 38 13.52 -15.23 12.52
CA LYS A 38 12.96 -14.85 13.84
C LYS A 38 12.80 -13.35 14.11
N ASN A 39 13.53 -12.50 13.37
CA ASN A 39 13.49 -11.05 13.51
C ASN A 39 12.54 -10.39 12.50
N TYR A 40 11.73 -11.18 11.79
CA TYR A 40 10.71 -10.72 10.86
C TYR A 40 9.36 -11.37 11.14
N GLU A 41 8.32 -10.65 10.75
CA GLU A 41 6.92 -11.05 10.88
C GLU A 41 6.12 -10.65 9.64
N ILE A 42 4.93 -11.24 9.51
CA ILE A 42 3.91 -10.88 8.50
C ILE A 42 2.67 -10.45 9.26
N ASP A 43 2.12 -9.29 8.90
CA ASP A 43 0.79 -8.90 9.35
C ASP A 43 -0.25 -9.58 8.46
N ASP A 44 -1.08 -10.46 9.02
CA ASP A 44 -2.09 -11.23 8.29
C ASP A 44 -3.50 -10.65 8.46
N GLU A 45 -3.65 -9.49 9.14
CA GLU A 45 -4.98 -8.94 9.45
C GLU A 45 -5.76 -8.54 8.18
N GLU A 46 -5.09 -8.04 7.15
CA GLU A 46 -5.73 -7.57 5.92
C GLU A 46 -5.48 -8.46 4.69
N ASN A 47 -4.75 -9.58 4.80
CA ASN A 47 -4.42 -10.49 3.67
C ASN A 47 -3.82 -9.79 2.43
N ARG A 48 -3.18 -8.63 2.60
CA ARG A 48 -2.61 -7.83 1.49
C ARG A 48 -1.10 -8.02 1.32
N LEU A 49 -0.44 -8.57 2.33
CA LEU A 49 1.02 -8.67 2.38
C LEU A 49 1.55 -9.97 1.79
N ILE A 50 0.69 -10.97 1.61
CA ILE A 50 0.99 -12.25 0.94
C ILE A 50 0.41 -12.20 -0.47
N SER A 51 1.13 -12.72 -1.47
CA SER A 51 0.63 -12.79 -2.84
C SER A 51 -0.60 -13.70 -2.93
N PRO A 52 -1.51 -13.50 -3.90
CA PRO A 52 -2.72 -14.31 -4.02
C PRO A 52 -2.49 -15.83 -4.19
N ASP A 53 -1.32 -16.24 -4.67
CA ASP A 53 -0.89 -17.64 -4.77
C ASP A 53 -0.04 -18.12 -3.58
N GLU A 54 0.05 -17.31 -2.53
CA GLU A 54 0.78 -17.57 -1.28
C GLU A 54 2.27 -17.87 -1.48
N LYS A 55 2.82 -17.47 -2.63
CA LYS A 55 4.21 -17.75 -2.99
C LYS A 55 5.18 -16.69 -2.49
N TYR A 56 4.73 -15.44 -2.40
CA TYR A 56 5.54 -14.28 -2.05
C TYR A 56 4.92 -13.53 -0.88
N ALA A 57 5.74 -12.79 -0.13
CA ALA A 57 5.26 -11.97 0.96
C ALA A 57 6.13 -10.72 1.18
N VAL A 58 5.52 -9.71 1.79
CA VAL A 58 6.23 -8.56 2.37
C VAL A 58 6.39 -8.79 3.87
N LEU A 59 7.64 -8.85 4.34
CA LEU A 59 8.00 -9.06 5.73
C LEU A 59 8.37 -7.75 6.41
N PHE A 60 8.02 -7.66 7.69
CA PHE A 60 8.27 -6.52 8.55
C PHE A 60 9.31 -6.89 9.60
N PRO A 61 10.22 -5.97 9.97
CA PRO A 61 11.08 -6.20 11.10
C PRO A 61 10.22 -6.27 12.38
N VAL A 62 10.51 -7.26 13.24
CA VAL A 62 9.84 -7.34 14.55
C VAL A 62 10.20 -6.11 15.37
N ARG A 63 9.17 -5.45 15.89
CA ARG A 63 9.33 -4.25 16.74
C ARG A 63 10.16 -4.58 17.99
N ASN A 64 11.10 -3.71 18.36
CA ASN A 64 11.90 -3.89 19.57
C ASN A 64 12.16 -2.55 20.29
N GLU A 65 12.10 -2.58 21.62
CA GLU A 65 12.18 -1.38 22.46
C GLU A 65 13.49 -0.60 22.26
N ALA A 66 14.62 -1.30 22.07
CA ALA A 66 15.91 -0.67 21.87
C ALA A 66 15.95 0.21 20.62
N SER A 67 15.26 -0.17 19.54
CA SER A 67 15.16 0.62 18.31
C SER A 67 14.16 1.78 18.44
N ASP A 68 13.25 1.72 19.42
CA ASP A 68 12.26 2.78 19.70
C ASP A 68 12.81 3.89 20.60
N GLU A 69 13.96 3.68 21.24
CA GLU A 69 14.63 4.67 22.08
C GLU A 69 15.09 5.91 21.27
N GLU A 70 15.19 7.05 21.96
CA GLU A 70 15.82 8.25 21.40
C GLU A 70 17.29 7.94 21.10
N ASN A 71 17.63 7.77 19.81
CA ASN A 71 18.91 7.27 19.28
C ASN A 71 19.12 5.74 19.29
N GLY A 72 18.04 4.96 19.36
CA GLY A 72 18.08 3.52 19.09
C GLY A 72 18.64 3.17 17.70
N PRO A 73 19.16 1.95 17.49
CA PRO A 73 19.58 1.52 16.16
C PRO A 73 18.37 1.51 15.20
N PRO A 74 18.59 1.80 13.90
CA PRO A 74 17.50 1.73 12.94
C PRO A 74 17.01 0.28 12.78
N TYR A 75 15.70 0.13 12.58
CA TYR A 75 15.13 -1.14 12.20
C TYR A 75 15.76 -1.68 10.91
N PRO A 76 15.95 -3.02 10.79
CA PRO A 76 16.34 -3.61 9.53
C PRO A 76 15.24 -3.38 8.47
N PRO A 77 15.59 -3.37 7.17
CA PRO A 77 14.64 -3.05 6.12
C PRO A 77 13.52 -4.08 6.04
N ASN A 78 12.31 -3.65 5.66
CA ASN A 78 11.26 -4.58 5.23
C ASN A 78 11.75 -5.38 4.01
N LEU A 79 11.25 -6.61 3.85
CA LEU A 79 11.72 -7.53 2.82
C LEU A 79 10.59 -7.96 1.90
N LEU A 80 10.87 -8.07 0.60
CA LEU A 80 10.05 -8.84 -0.32
C LEU A 80 10.70 -10.22 -0.48
N VAL A 81 9.94 -11.28 -0.20
CA VAL A 81 10.47 -12.65 -0.16
C VAL A 81 9.63 -13.60 -1.00
N ARG A 82 10.24 -14.72 -1.40
CA ARG A 82 9.55 -15.97 -1.73
C ARG A 82 9.46 -16.79 -0.46
N LEU A 83 8.28 -17.32 -0.17
CA LEU A 83 8.02 -18.11 1.02
C LEU A 83 8.57 -19.53 0.92
N LYS A 84 8.42 -20.21 -0.24
CA LYS A 84 8.83 -21.62 -0.42
C LYS A 84 9.59 -21.89 -1.73
N PRO A 85 10.84 -22.39 -1.69
CA PRO A 85 11.72 -22.33 -0.52
C PRO A 85 12.04 -20.88 -0.19
N TYR A 86 12.22 -20.58 1.10
CA TYR A 86 12.49 -19.22 1.56
C TYR A 86 13.65 -18.55 0.80
N THR A 87 13.41 -17.36 0.25
CA THR A 87 14.44 -16.57 -0.44
C THR A 87 14.10 -15.09 -0.40
N VAL A 88 15.04 -14.25 0.00
CA VAL A 88 14.88 -12.79 -0.09
C VAL A 88 15.02 -12.35 -1.54
N LEU A 89 13.98 -11.74 -2.08
CA LEU A 89 13.95 -11.21 -3.45
C LEU A 89 14.46 -9.77 -3.50
N ALA A 90 14.04 -8.95 -2.54
CA ALA A 90 14.46 -7.56 -2.42
C ALA A 90 14.45 -7.07 -0.97
N LYS A 91 15.33 -6.11 -0.69
CA LYS A 91 15.12 -5.17 0.41
C LYS A 91 14.18 -4.09 -0.11
N VAL A 92 13.08 -3.86 0.61
CA VAL A 92 12.18 -2.75 0.31
C VAL A 92 12.95 -1.44 0.48
N ARG A 93 12.73 -0.50 -0.44
CA ARG A 93 13.50 0.74 -0.53
C ARG A 93 13.37 1.62 0.71
N GLN A 94 12.19 1.61 1.31
CA GLN A 94 11.86 2.39 2.49
C GLN A 94 12.65 1.90 3.72
N PRO A 95 12.93 2.79 4.70
CA PRO A 95 13.49 2.38 5.99
C PRO A 95 12.65 1.26 6.63
N GLY A 96 13.27 0.53 7.56
CA GLY A 96 12.55 -0.47 8.35
C GLY A 96 11.37 0.16 9.11
N LEU A 97 10.16 -0.18 8.69
CA LEU A 97 8.92 0.22 9.33
C LEU A 97 8.32 -1.02 9.99
N PRO A 98 8.45 -1.18 11.32
CA PRO A 98 7.79 -2.27 12.02
C PRO A 98 6.27 -2.08 12.03
N ILE A 99 5.53 -3.15 12.30
CA ILE A 99 4.07 -3.09 12.46
C ILE A 99 3.70 -2.14 13.61
N GLY A 100 2.65 -1.36 13.43
CA GLY A 100 2.16 -0.39 14.43
C GLY A 100 3.01 0.89 14.55
N TRP A 101 3.90 1.15 13.59
CA TRP A 101 4.55 2.46 13.46
C TRP A 101 3.56 3.54 12.99
N ARG A 102 3.92 4.82 13.15
CA ARG A 102 3.05 5.94 12.77
C ARG A 102 2.76 5.97 11.27
N ASP A 103 3.79 5.70 10.48
CA ASP A 103 3.67 5.51 9.05
C ASP A 103 3.53 4.00 8.79
N LYS A 104 2.55 3.61 7.98
CA LYS A 104 2.23 2.21 7.70
C LYS A 104 2.80 1.81 6.36
N LEU A 105 3.58 0.73 6.32
CA LEU A 105 3.95 0.10 5.06
C LEU A 105 2.81 -0.84 4.63
N LEU A 106 2.32 -0.63 3.42
CA LEU A 106 1.22 -1.39 2.83
C LEU A 106 1.68 -2.03 1.52
N ALA A 107 0.95 -3.05 1.08
CA ALA A 107 1.17 -3.69 -0.20
C ALA A 107 -0.13 -3.86 -0.98
N GLU A 108 -0.03 -3.78 -2.30
CA GLU A 108 -1.12 -4.08 -3.22
C GLU A 108 -0.59 -4.95 -4.36
N TRP A 109 -1.18 -6.14 -4.52
CA TRP A 109 -0.79 -7.10 -5.55
C TRP A 109 -1.58 -6.87 -6.84
N ASN A 110 -0.88 -6.90 -7.97
CA ASN A 110 -1.44 -6.94 -9.31
C ASN A 110 -1.16 -8.31 -9.93
N GLY A 111 -2.13 -9.22 -9.76
CA GLY A 111 -1.90 -10.65 -9.98
C GLY A 111 -0.95 -11.23 -8.94
N ASN A 112 -0.15 -12.23 -9.33
CA ASN A 112 0.69 -12.97 -8.38
C ASN A 112 2.13 -12.47 -8.29
N THR A 113 2.59 -11.69 -9.28
CA THR A 113 4.02 -11.45 -9.51
C THR A 113 4.39 -9.97 -9.56
N VAL A 114 3.42 -9.07 -9.38
CA VAL A 114 3.66 -7.64 -9.33
C VAL A 114 3.07 -7.10 -8.04
N VAL A 115 3.86 -6.34 -7.28
CA VAL A 115 3.43 -5.76 -6.01
C VAL A 115 3.84 -4.30 -5.92
N ALA A 116 2.88 -3.43 -5.61
CA ALA A 116 3.14 -2.08 -5.14
C ALA A 116 3.37 -2.15 -3.64
N ILE A 117 4.48 -1.58 -3.17
CA ILE A 117 4.80 -1.42 -1.76
C ILE A 117 4.91 0.07 -1.50
N TYR A 118 4.06 0.57 -0.63
CA TYR A 118 3.89 2.01 -0.39
C TYR A 118 3.79 2.31 1.10
N VAL A 119 4.04 3.58 1.44
CA VAL A 119 3.95 4.05 2.81
C VAL A 119 2.78 5.02 2.89
N GLU A 120 1.82 4.71 3.75
CA GLU A 120 0.76 5.62 4.15
C GLU A 120 1.23 6.38 5.40
N SER A 121 1.16 7.71 5.33
CA SER A 121 1.46 8.60 6.46
C SER A 121 0.21 9.35 6.88
N LYS A 122 0.31 10.14 7.96
CA LYS A 122 -0.81 10.94 8.49
C LYS A 122 -1.58 11.72 7.42
N TRP A 123 -0.88 12.28 6.43
CA TRP A 123 -1.48 13.21 5.47
C TRP A 123 -1.81 12.55 4.12
N GLY A 124 -1.22 11.39 3.82
CA GLY A 124 -1.34 10.73 2.53
C GLY A 124 -0.13 9.83 2.26
N ILE A 125 0.02 9.40 1.01
CA ILE A 125 1.15 8.58 0.59
C ILE A 125 2.50 9.28 0.77
N ALA A 126 3.46 8.62 1.41
CA ALA A 126 4.81 9.15 1.63
C ALA A 126 5.86 8.57 0.68
N ASP A 127 5.64 7.35 0.18
CA ASP A 127 6.49 6.68 -0.80
C ASP A 127 5.71 5.56 -1.54
N LEU A 128 6.19 5.17 -2.72
CA LEU A 128 5.65 4.11 -3.56
C LEU A 128 6.78 3.52 -4.43
N SER A 129 6.93 2.19 -4.37
CA SER A 129 7.76 1.42 -5.29
C SER A 129 7.01 0.19 -5.77
N VAL A 130 7.20 -0.20 -7.03
CA VAL A 130 6.58 -1.42 -7.60
C VAL A 130 7.66 -2.43 -7.92
N TYR A 131 7.46 -3.69 -7.55
CA TYR A 131 8.39 -4.78 -7.79
C TYR A 131 7.76 -5.80 -8.73
N GLU A 132 8.50 -6.18 -9.78
CA GLU A 132 8.12 -7.25 -10.70
C GLU A 132 8.96 -8.49 -10.41
N ILE A 133 8.30 -9.63 -10.25
CA ILE A 133 8.89 -10.94 -10.02
C ILE A 133 8.70 -11.77 -11.29
N ASP A 134 9.73 -12.52 -11.67
CA ASP A 134 9.70 -13.45 -12.79
C ASP A 134 10.63 -14.62 -12.51
N ASN A 135 10.17 -15.84 -12.78
CA ASN A 135 10.90 -17.07 -12.48
C ASN A 135 11.51 -17.09 -11.05
N ASP A 136 10.72 -16.70 -10.05
CA ASP A 136 11.11 -16.65 -8.62
C ASP A 136 12.28 -15.74 -8.28
N LYS A 137 12.53 -14.75 -9.14
CA LYS A 137 13.56 -13.74 -8.94
C LYS A 137 12.98 -12.36 -9.15
N LEU A 138 13.56 -11.37 -8.48
CA LEU A 138 13.26 -9.98 -8.78
C LEU A 138 13.69 -9.68 -10.23
N LYS A 139 12.74 -9.30 -11.06
CA LYS A 139 12.97 -8.88 -12.44
C LYS A 139 13.30 -7.40 -12.51
N ARG A 140 12.46 -6.55 -11.89
CA ARG A 140 12.59 -5.08 -11.88
C ARG A 140 12.05 -4.50 -10.59
N ALA A 141 12.61 -3.35 -10.21
CA ALA A 141 12.06 -2.48 -9.19
C ALA A 141 11.83 -1.09 -9.81
N HIS A 142 10.65 -0.54 -9.63
CA HIS A 142 10.19 0.72 -10.21
C HIS A 142 10.09 1.77 -9.10
N PRO A 143 11.00 2.75 -9.05
CA PRO A 143 11.01 3.77 -8.01
C PRO A 143 10.06 4.92 -8.36
N ILE A 144 8.79 4.61 -8.58
CA ILE A 144 7.77 5.53 -9.16
C ILE A 144 7.72 6.85 -8.39
N PHE A 145 7.63 6.78 -7.06
CA PHE A 145 7.52 7.97 -6.22
C PHE A 145 8.78 8.84 -6.25
N THR A 146 9.96 8.22 -6.30
CA THR A 146 11.23 8.95 -6.42
C THR A 146 11.29 9.74 -7.73
N GLU A 147 10.85 9.14 -8.84
CA GLU A 147 10.81 9.83 -10.12
C GLU A 147 9.74 10.93 -10.18
N ALA A 148 8.56 10.69 -9.57
CA ALA A 148 7.52 11.70 -9.46
C ALA A 148 7.98 12.91 -8.62
N ARG A 149 8.65 12.65 -7.49
CA ARG A 149 9.13 13.68 -6.55
C ARG A 149 10.05 14.71 -7.21
N LYS A 150 10.84 14.33 -8.21
CA LYS A 150 11.70 15.25 -8.97
C LYS A 150 10.93 16.42 -9.59
N TYR A 151 9.68 16.23 -10.00
CA TYR A 151 8.84 17.30 -10.56
C TYR A 151 8.45 18.31 -9.49
N PHE A 152 8.02 17.82 -8.32
CA PHE A 152 7.67 18.62 -7.16
C PHE A 152 8.89 19.37 -6.61
N ASP A 153 10.01 18.67 -6.40
CA ASP A 153 11.26 19.28 -5.93
C ASP A 153 11.68 20.43 -6.83
N ARG A 154 11.67 20.22 -8.16
CA ARG A 154 12.02 21.26 -9.12
C ARG A 154 11.12 22.49 -8.98
N ASP A 155 9.80 22.32 -8.94
CA ASP A 155 8.87 23.46 -8.83
C ASP A 155 8.98 24.17 -7.48
N PHE A 156 9.03 23.40 -6.40
CA PHE A 156 9.13 23.92 -5.04
C PHE A 156 10.39 24.78 -4.86
N HIS A 157 11.55 24.29 -5.31
CA HIS A 157 12.80 25.03 -5.21
C HIS A 157 12.82 26.26 -6.13
N GLN A 158 12.36 26.12 -7.38
CA GLN A 158 12.49 27.18 -8.38
C GLN A 158 11.45 28.29 -8.25
N ARG A 159 10.22 27.96 -7.85
CA ARG A 159 9.13 28.95 -7.70
C ARG A 159 8.91 29.38 -6.27
N PHE A 160 8.89 28.44 -5.32
CA PHE A 160 8.53 28.75 -3.94
C PHE A 160 9.73 29.19 -3.11
N LEU A 161 10.72 28.33 -2.88
CA LEU A 161 11.86 28.65 -2.02
C LEU A 161 12.70 29.81 -2.57
N LYS A 162 12.79 29.96 -3.89
CA LYS A 162 13.41 31.15 -4.50
C LYS A 162 12.73 32.47 -4.09
N LYS A 163 11.40 32.47 -3.94
CA LYS A 163 10.61 33.65 -3.53
C LYS A 163 10.50 33.78 -2.00
N HIS A 164 10.52 32.66 -1.30
CA HIS A 164 10.35 32.55 0.14
C HIS A 164 11.52 31.77 0.78
N PRO A 165 12.76 32.28 0.74
CA PRO A 165 13.96 31.53 1.14
C PRO A 165 14.09 31.27 2.64
N LYS A 166 13.19 31.83 3.46
CA LYS A 166 13.13 31.60 4.91
C LYS A 166 12.16 30.46 5.29
N GLU A 167 11.37 29.98 4.35
CA GLU A 167 10.48 28.84 4.58
C GLU A 167 11.31 27.54 4.63
N TYR A 168 10.78 26.54 5.33
CA TYR A 168 11.42 25.23 5.42
C TYR A 168 11.40 24.55 4.05
N ASP A 169 12.51 23.89 3.72
CA ASP A 169 12.64 23.07 2.51
C ASP A 169 11.93 21.71 2.72
N HIS A 170 10.61 21.77 2.82
CA HIS A 170 9.77 20.61 3.00
C HIS A 170 8.37 20.86 2.45
N TYR A 171 7.81 19.81 1.86
CA TYR A 171 6.40 19.69 1.56
C TYR A 171 5.94 18.26 1.83
N THR A 172 4.64 18.09 1.97
CA THR A 172 4.01 16.82 2.28
C THR A 172 3.04 16.46 1.16
N PHE A 173 3.01 15.19 0.78
CA PHE A 173 1.99 14.67 -0.11
C PHE A 173 0.71 14.44 0.69
N VAL A 174 -0.40 14.94 0.16
CA VAL A 174 -1.70 14.92 0.83
C VAL A 174 -2.67 14.12 -0.03
N GLY A 175 -3.29 13.11 0.56
CA GLY A 175 -4.30 12.30 -0.12
C GLY A 175 -5.51 13.16 -0.49
N MET A 176 -6.00 12.98 -1.71
CA MET A 176 -7.23 13.64 -2.16
C MET A 176 -8.42 12.75 -1.83
N GLU A 177 -9.44 13.30 -1.18
CA GLU A 177 -10.68 12.56 -0.93
C GLU A 177 -11.26 12.02 -2.24
N GLU A 178 -11.73 10.77 -2.21
CA GLU A 178 -12.35 10.06 -3.35
C GLU A 178 -11.42 9.74 -4.54
N VAL A 179 -10.14 10.10 -4.48
CA VAL A 179 -9.18 9.77 -5.55
C VAL A 179 -8.01 8.97 -4.99
N SER A 180 -7.82 7.77 -5.53
CA SER A 180 -6.68 6.92 -5.15
C SER A 180 -5.35 7.57 -5.56
N ASP A 181 -4.34 7.49 -4.69
CA ASP A 181 -3.00 7.99 -4.96
C ASP A 181 -2.32 7.23 -6.12
N PHE A 182 -2.69 5.96 -6.32
CA PHE A 182 -2.28 5.17 -7.47
C PHE A 182 -3.29 4.08 -7.83
N GLU A 183 -3.19 3.56 -9.05
CA GLU A 183 -4.00 2.44 -9.52
C GLU A 183 -3.24 1.62 -10.57
N PHE A 184 -3.30 0.29 -10.49
CA PHE A 184 -2.81 -0.58 -11.56
C PHE A 184 -3.74 -0.56 -12.78
N LYS A 185 -3.14 -0.41 -13.97
CA LYS A 185 -3.80 -0.57 -15.27
C LYS A 185 -3.00 -1.55 -16.13
N GLY A 186 -3.13 -2.85 -15.82
CA GLY A 186 -2.37 -3.90 -16.49
C GLY A 186 -0.86 -3.77 -16.23
N ARG A 187 -0.06 -3.50 -17.27
CA ARG A 187 1.40 -3.29 -17.17
C ARG A 187 1.80 -1.82 -16.95
N GLN A 188 0.86 -1.03 -16.46
CA GLN A 188 1.06 0.38 -16.15
C GLN A 188 0.50 0.69 -14.76
N VAL A 189 0.99 1.77 -14.17
CA VAL A 189 0.44 2.36 -12.94
C VAL A 189 0.11 3.81 -13.21
N VAL A 190 -1.13 4.19 -12.93
CA VAL A 190 -1.53 5.58 -12.85
C VAL A 190 -1.17 6.07 -11.45
N VAL A 191 -0.51 7.21 -11.34
CA VAL A 191 -0.28 7.91 -10.07
C VAL A 191 -0.96 9.25 -10.09
N ASN A 192 -1.66 9.59 -9.02
CA ASN A 192 -2.27 10.88 -8.79
C ASN A 192 -1.75 11.43 -7.47
N LEU A 193 -0.85 12.40 -7.53
CA LEU A 193 -0.17 12.93 -6.36
C LEU A 193 -0.48 14.41 -6.20
N TYR A 194 -0.87 14.79 -4.99
CA TYR A 194 -0.98 16.18 -4.58
C TYR A 194 -0.03 16.45 -3.43
N ALA A 195 0.57 17.64 -3.43
CA ALA A 195 1.47 18.05 -2.37
C ALA A 195 1.25 19.50 -1.97
N GLU A 196 1.45 19.79 -0.69
CA GLU A 196 1.50 21.16 -0.16
C GLU A 196 2.54 21.30 0.97
N ASN A 197 3.03 22.52 1.19
CA ASN A 197 4.04 22.78 2.22
C ASN A 197 3.47 22.93 3.64
N LYS A 198 2.16 23.22 3.77
CA LYS A 198 1.50 23.52 5.05
C LYS A 198 0.12 22.86 5.16
N PRO A 199 0.07 21.50 5.19
CA PRO A 199 -1.19 20.75 5.30
C PRO A 199 -1.91 20.92 6.65
N ASN A 200 -1.20 21.39 7.66
CA ASN A 200 -1.73 21.68 8.99
C ASN A 200 -2.42 23.05 9.11
N VAL A 201 -2.78 23.68 7.99
CA VAL A 201 -3.46 24.99 7.95
C VAL A 201 -2.60 26.14 8.55
N ALA A 202 -1.29 25.94 8.74
CA ALA A 202 -0.43 26.99 9.30
C ALA A 202 -0.39 28.25 8.41
N PRO A 203 -0.31 29.46 9.01
CA PRO A 203 -0.28 30.71 8.26
C PRO A 203 1.04 30.92 7.49
N GLY A 204 1.02 31.89 6.58
CA GLY A 204 2.16 32.31 5.77
C GLY A 204 2.08 31.85 4.32
N PRO A 205 3.21 31.88 3.59
CA PRO A 205 3.29 31.45 2.20
C PRO A 205 2.91 29.97 2.02
N ILE A 206 2.00 29.73 1.09
CA ILE A 206 1.50 28.41 0.70
C ILE A 206 2.00 28.09 -0.70
N TRP A 207 2.46 26.86 -0.87
CA TRP A 207 2.72 26.23 -2.16
C TRP A 207 1.98 24.91 -2.21
N SER A 208 1.47 24.61 -3.40
CA SER A 208 0.96 23.29 -3.73
C SER A 208 1.27 22.94 -5.18
N ALA A 209 1.18 21.65 -5.51
CA ALA A 209 1.22 21.16 -6.87
C ALA A 209 0.52 19.80 -6.98
N GLU A 210 0.17 19.45 -8.21
CA GLU A 210 -0.46 18.18 -8.58
C GLU A 210 0.34 17.47 -9.67
N LEU A 211 0.36 16.15 -9.66
CA LEU A 211 0.92 15.31 -10.70
C LEU A 211 -0.01 14.16 -11.01
N LEU A 212 -0.44 14.07 -12.27
CA LEU A 212 -1.05 12.87 -12.84
C LEU A 212 -0.04 12.21 -13.79
N GLY A 213 0.40 11.01 -13.44
CA GLY A 213 1.44 10.28 -14.18
C GLY A 213 0.97 8.89 -14.62
N LEU A 214 1.45 8.44 -15.78
CA LEU A 214 1.29 7.06 -16.24
C LEU A 214 2.67 6.40 -16.34
N TRP A 215 2.97 5.55 -15.37
CA TRP A 215 4.21 4.77 -15.32
C TRP A 215 4.08 3.49 -16.13
N ASN A 216 5.09 3.16 -16.92
CA ASN A 216 5.12 1.97 -17.76
C ASN A 216 6.20 1.00 -17.28
N PHE A 217 5.80 -0.24 -16.98
CA PHE A 217 6.71 -1.26 -16.46
C PHE A 217 7.73 -1.75 -17.47
N ASP A 218 7.39 -1.73 -18.76
CA ASP A 218 8.27 -2.21 -19.83
C ASP A 218 9.42 -1.24 -20.07
N THR A 219 9.16 0.07 -19.93
CA THR A 219 10.16 1.14 -20.12
C THR A 219 10.83 1.59 -18.82
N GLY A 220 10.21 1.34 -17.67
CA GLY A 220 10.71 1.77 -16.36
C GLY A 220 10.73 3.30 -16.20
N LYS A 221 9.76 3.99 -16.81
CA LYS A 221 9.61 5.44 -16.76
C LYS A 221 8.15 5.86 -16.96
N PHE A 222 7.87 7.14 -16.77
CA PHE A 222 6.58 7.73 -17.15
C PHE A 222 6.46 7.85 -18.68
N ASP A 223 5.39 7.30 -19.26
CA ASP A 223 5.01 7.54 -20.65
C ASP A 223 4.31 8.91 -20.80
N LYS A 224 3.57 9.32 -19.76
CA LYS A 224 2.90 10.62 -19.68
C LYS A 224 3.01 11.18 -18.27
N VAL A 225 3.25 12.49 -18.19
CA VAL A 225 3.19 13.27 -16.95
C VAL A 225 2.44 14.56 -17.23
N ASP A 226 1.40 14.83 -16.45
CA ASP A 226 0.70 16.12 -16.36
C ASP A 226 0.99 16.70 -14.97
N PHE A 227 1.94 17.64 -14.89
CA PHE A 227 2.33 18.31 -13.65
C PHE A 227 1.76 19.72 -13.64
N LYS A 228 0.97 20.04 -12.62
CA LYS A 228 0.28 21.32 -12.47
C LYS A 228 0.75 22.01 -11.20
N PRO A 229 1.56 23.07 -11.33
CA PRO A 229 1.92 23.86 -10.16
C PRO A 229 0.71 24.69 -9.69
N GLY A 230 0.43 24.67 -8.39
CA GLY A 230 -0.62 25.47 -7.77
C GLY A 230 -0.29 26.96 -7.68
N GLU A 231 -1.26 27.75 -7.24
CA GLU A 231 -1.03 29.17 -6.96
C GLU A 231 -0.23 29.35 -5.66
N ILE A 232 0.81 30.19 -5.69
CA ILE A 232 1.52 30.59 -4.48
C ILE A 232 0.77 31.74 -3.83
N SER A 233 0.15 31.47 -2.68
CA SER A 233 -0.68 32.42 -1.95
C SER A 233 -0.17 32.65 -0.52
N ILE A 234 -0.75 33.60 0.20
CA ILE A 234 -0.47 33.84 1.63
C ILE A 234 -1.71 33.50 2.44
N ARG A 235 -1.62 32.49 3.30
CA ARG A 235 -2.66 32.16 4.28
C ARG A 235 -2.53 33.08 5.49
N LYS A 236 -3.61 33.78 5.85
CA LYS A 236 -3.66 34.63 7.05
C LYS A 236 -3.87 33.76 8.30
N PRO A 237 -3.43 34.21 9.48
CA PRO A 237 -3.86 33.61 10.73
C PRO A 237 -5.39 33.69 10.84
N GLU A 238 -6.03 32.64 11.36
CA GLU A 238 -7.42 32.73 11.80
C GLU A 238 -7.48 33.69 13.00
N GLU A 239 -8.44 34.62 12.98
CA GLU A 239 -8.69 35.59 14.06
C GLU A 239 -9.39 34.94 15.26
#